data_AF-A0A8H3AIT4-F1
#
_entry.id   AF-A0A8H3AIT4-F1
#
_cell.length_a   1.000
_cell.length_b   1.000
_cell.length_c   1.000
_cell.angle_alpha   90.00
_cell.angle_beta   90.00
_cell.angle_gamma   90.00
#
_symmetry.space_group_name_H-M   'P 1'
#
loop_
_entity.id
_entity.type
_entity.pdbx_description
1 polymer ?
#
loop_
_entity_poly.entity_id
_entity_poly.type
_entity_poly.pdbx_seq_one_letter_code
_entity_poly.pdbx_strand_id
1 'polypeptide(L)'
;MPLFTGVVHLGAGLSVGSSGLAAGFAIGIAGEAGVRGAAVQPRLFFGMIFILIFAEVLGIYSILFPCLCSWVNGFTDGTGGSRTHRRADSE
;
A
#
# COMPACT_ATOMS: atom_id res chain seq x y z
N MET A 1 -5.99 15.49 20.87
CA MET A 1 -5.42 14.14 21.10
C MET A 1 -4.23 13.90 20.16
N PRO A 2 -3.06 14.54 20.36
CA PRO A 2 -1.98 14.55 19.35
C PRO A 2 -1.21 13.22 19.25
N LEU A 3 -1.08 12.49 20.36
CA LEU A 3 -0.40 11.18 20.40
C LEU A 3 -1.14 10.13 19.56
N PHE A 4 -2.48 10.14 19.60
CA PHE A 4 -3.34 9.24 18.83
C PHE A 4 -3.15 9.41 17.31
N THR A 5 -3.13 10.66 16.82
CA THR A 5 -2.83 10.96 15.41
C THR A 5 -1.45 10.45 14.98
N GLY A 6 -0.43 10.61 15.83
CA GLY A 6 0.94 10.16 15.52
C GLY A 6 1.05 8.64 15.36
N VAL A 7 0.47 7.86 16.28
CA VAL A 7 0.49 6.38 16.17
C VAL A 7 -0.36 5.87 15.02
N VAL A 8 -1.46 6.56 14.68
CA VAL A 8 -2.29 6.20 13.51
C VAL A 8 -1.53 6.43 12.21
N HIS A 9 -0.78 7.52 12.06
CA HIS A 9 0.02 7.80 10.86
C HIS A 9 1.21 6.84 10.71
N LEU A 10 1.90 6.56 11.82
CA LEU A 10 3.00 5.58 11.85
C LEU A 10 2.50 4.17 11.52
N GLY A 11 1.37 3.77 12.09
CA GLY A 11 0.73 2.47 11.84
C GLY A 11 0.24 2.33 10.39
N ALA A 12 -0.34 3.40 9.82
CA ALA A 12 -0.74 3.43 8.42
C ALA A 12 0.47 3.24 7.49
N GLY A 13 1.57 3.96 7.73
CA GLY A 13 2.80 3.81 6.94
C GLY A 13 3.45 2.42 7.02
N LEU A 14 3.57 1.87 8.24
CA LEU A 14 4.17 0.53 8.44
C LEU A 14 3.32 -0.60 7.83
N SER A 15 2.00 -0.53 7.94
CA SER A 15 1.09 -1.53 7.36
C SER A 15 1.18 -1.57 5.83
N VAL A 16 1.24 -0.40 5.19
CA VAL A 16 1.36 -0.28 3.73
C VAL A 16 2.72 -0.80 3.26
N GLY A 17 3.81 -0.35 3.89
CA GLY A 17 5.17 -0.70 3.47
C GLY A 17 5.46 -2.20 3.62
N SER A 18 5.01 -2.81 4.72
CA SER A 18 5.14 -4.26 4.92
C SER A 18 4.32 -5.08 3.94
N SER A 19 3.10 -4.63 3.60
CA SER A 19 2.27 -5.29 2.59
C SER A 19 2.88 -5.23 1.18
N GLY A 20 3.43 -4.07 0.78
CA GLY A 20 4.10 -3.91 -0.51
C GLY A 20 5.37 -4.76 -0.65
N LEU A 21 6.17 -4.85 0.41
CA LEU A 21 7.36 -5.72 0.44
C LEU A 21 6.98 -7.20 0.32
N ALA A 22 5.96 -7.65 1.06
CA ALA A 22 5.48 -9.02 1.00
C ALA A 22 4.89 -9.38 -0.38
N ALA A 23 4.11 -8.46 -0.97
CA ALA A 23 3.53 -8.63 -2.29
C ALA A 23 4.62 -8.72 -3.38
N GLY A 24 5.60 -7.80 -3.36
CA GLY A 24 6.72 -7.81 -4.30
C GLY A 24 7.58 -9.08 -4.19
N PHE A 25 7.80 -9.58 -2.97
CA PHE A 25 8.51 -10.85 -2.76
C PHE A 25 7.75 -12.05 -3.34
N ALA A 26 6.44 -12.13 -3.10
CA ALA A 26 5.60 -13.20 -3.63
C ALA A 26 5.53 -13.17 -5.18
N ILE A 27 5.39 -11.97 -5.76
CA ILE A 27 5.39 -11.76 -7.22
C ILE A 27 6.75 -12.15 -7.81
N GLY A 28 7.86 -11.83 -7.16
CA GLY A 28 9.20 -12.21 -7.60
C GLY A 28 9.39 -13.73 -7.70
N ILE A 29 8.95 -14.46 -6.68
CA ILE A 29 9.01 -15.93 -6.68
C ILE A 29 8.05 -16.55 -7.71
N ALA A 30 6.83 -16.02 -7.82
CA ALA A 30 5.86 -16.47 -8.82
C ALA A 30 6.32 -16.21 -10.25
N GLY A 31 6.99 -15.08 -10.49
CA GLY A 31 7.59 -14.74 -11.78
C GLY A 31 8.75 -15.66 -12.14
N GLU A 32 9.61 -15.99 -11.18
CA GLU A 32 10.74 -16.91 -11.38
C GLU A 32 10.27 -18.31 -11.78
N ALA A 33 9.28 -18.86 -11.06
CA ALA A 33 8.66 -20.14 -11.41
C ALA A 33 7.87 -20.07 -12.73
N GLY A 34 7.21 -18.94 -12.98
CA GLY A 34 6.40 -18.71 -14.17
C GLY A 34 7.24 -18.70 -15.45
N VAL A 35 8.39 -18.03 -15.46
CA VAL A 35 9.29 -17.99 -16.63
C VAL A 35 9.85 -19.38 -16.94
N ARG A 36 10.22 -20.15 -15.91
CA ARG A 36 10.67 -21.54 -16.08
C ARG A 36 9.57 -22.44 -16.67
N GLY A 37 8.32 -22.25 -16.26
CA GLY A 37 7.17 -22.99 -16.81
C GLY A 37 6.77 -22.55 -18.22
N ALA A 38 6.85 -21.25 -18.53
CA ALA A 38 6.53 -20.69 -19.84
C ALA A 38 7.51 -21.17 -20.94
N ALA A 39 8.75 -21.51 -20.58
CA ALA A 39 9.74 -22.06 -21.49
C ALA A 39 9.37 -23.44 -22.08
N VAL A 40 8.57 -24.24 -21.35
CA VAL A 40 8.16 -25.58 -21.79
C VAL A 40 6.89 -25.53 -22.64
N GLN A 41 5.98 -24.61 -22.34
CA GLN A 41 4.69 -24.48 -23.03
C GLN A 41 4.26 -23.01 -23.18
N PRO A 42 4.25 -22.45 -24.40
CA PRO A 42 3.95 -21.04 -24.64
C PRO A 42 2.49 -20.65 -24.30
N ARG A 43 1.58 -21.63 -24.21
CA ARG A 43 0.19 -21.42 -23.79
C ARG A 43 0.02 -21.02 -22.31
N LEU A 44 1.03 -21.23 -21.46
CA LEU A 44 0.99 -20.80 -20.05
C LEU A 44 1.33 -19.31 -19.86
N PHE A 45 1.79 -18.63 -20.91
CA PHE A 45 2.23 -17.23 -20.82
C PHE A 45 1.11 -16.30 -20.31
N PHE A 46 -0.10 -16.40 -20.86
CA PHE A 46 -1.23 -15.61 -20.41
C PHE A 46 -1.66 -15.96 -18.98
N GLY A 47 -1.61 -17.23 -18.57
CA GLY A 47 -1.93 -17.66 -17.21
C GLY A 47 -0.98 -17.08 -16.16
N MET A 48 0.32 -17.02 -16.48
CA MET A 48 1.33 -16.36 -15.65
C MET A 48 1.08 -14.84 -15.57
N ILE A 49 0.82 -14.17 -16.70
CA ILE A 49 0.50 -12.74 -16.72
C ILE A 49 -0.73 -12.43 -15.84
N PHE A 50 -1.79 -13.24 -15.92
CA PHE A 50 -2.99 -13.05 -15.12
C PHE A 50 -2.71 -13.11 -13.61
N ILE A 51 -1.90 -14.07 -13.16
CA ILE A 51 -1.56 -14.18 -11.73
C ILE A 51 -0.75 -12.96 -11.24
N LEU A 52 0.16 -12.45 -12.08
CA LEU A 52 1.03 -11.32 -11.75
C LEU A 52 0.24 -9.99 -11.65
N ILE A 53 -0.74 -9.76 -12.54
CA ILE A 53 -1.58 -8.55 -12.50
C ILE A 53 -2.55 -8.58 -11.31
N PHE A 54 -3.18 -9.71 -11.02
CA PHE A 54 -4.09 -9.80 -9.87
C PHE A 54 -3.36 -9.59 -8.54
N ALA A 55 -2.12 -10.09 -8.42
CA ALA A 55 -1.28 -9.85 -7.25
C ALA A 55 -0.98 -8.35 -7.07
N GLU A 56 -0.68 -7.62 -8.15
CA GLU A 56 -0.43 -6.18 -8.10
C GLU A 56 -1.68 -5.42 -7.65
N VAL A 57 -2.87 -5.71 -8.20
CA VAL A 57 -4.12 -5.03 -7.83
C VAL A 57 -4.43 -5.18 -6.33
N LEU A 58 -4.16 -6.35 -5.76
CA LEU A 58 -4.27 -6.58 -4.31
C LEU A 58 -3.25 -5.73 -3.51
N GLY A 59 -2.04 -5.56 -4.05
CA GLY A 59 -1.03 -4.65 -3.50
C GLY A 59 -1.46 -3.18 -3.56
N ILE A 60 -2.11 -2.73 -4.63
CA ILE A 60 -2.61 -1.33 -4.70
C ILE A 60 -3.77 -1.12 -3.73
N TYR A 61 -4.57 -2.16 -3.44
CA TYR A 61 -5.62 -2.08 -2.43
C TYR A 61 -5.06 -1.84 -1.02
N SER A 62 -3.88 -2.39 -0.71
CA SER A 62 -3.26 -2.20 0.61
C SER A 62 -2.77 -0.77 0.86
N ILE A 63 -2.52 0.03 -0.20
CA ILE A 63 -2.18 1.45 -0.07
C ILE A 63 -3.42 2.37 -0.05
N LEU A 64 -4.47 1.98 -0.79
CA LEU A 64 -5.68 2.78 -0.94
C LEU A 64 -6.47 2.89 0.37
N PHE A 65 -6.55 1.79 1.13
CA PHE A 65 -7.34 1.71 2.37
C PHE A 65 -6.79 2.57 3.52
N PRO A 66 -5.49 2.50 3.85
CA PRO A 66 -4.90 3.32 4.91
C PRO A 66 -4.87 4.81 4.55
N CYS A 67 -4.67 5.13 3.26
CA CYS A 67 -4.74 6.49 2.75
C CYS A 67 -6.16 7.07 2.90
N LEU A 68 -7.20 6.30 2.51
CA LEU A 68 -8.59 6.70 2.69
C LEU A 68 -8.95 6.89 4.16
N CYS A 69 -8.53 5.99 5.04
CA CYS A 69 -8.78 6.09 6.47
C CYS A 69 -8.12 7.36 7.06
N SER A 70 -6.89 7.67 6.65
CA SER A 70 -6.19 8.92 7.02
C SER A 70 -6.94 10.16 6.52
N TRP A 71 -7.42 10.13 5.28
CA TRP A 71 -8.17 11.22 4.66
C TRP A 71 -9.53 11.46 5.35
N VAL A 72 -10.27 10.40 5.68
CA VAL A 72 -11.54 10.47 6.42
C VAL A 72 -11.37 11.04 7.84
N ASN A 73 -10.26 10.70 8.52
CA ASN A 73 -9.94 11.29 9.82
C ASN A 73 -9.74 12.83 9.72
N GLY A 74 -9.20 13.31 8.60
CA GLY A 74 -9.06 14.75 8.33
C GLY A 74 -10.39 15.51 8.18
N PHE A 75 -11.46 14.85 7.72
CA PHE A 75 -12.81 15.47 7.69
C PHE A 75 -13.48 15.53 9.05
N THR A 76 -13.21 14.55 9.90
CA THR A 76 -13.82 14.47 11.24
C THR A 76 -13.31 15.58 12.17
N ASP A 77 -12.14 16.17 11.90
CA ASP A 77 -11.53 17.25 12.70
C ASP A 77 -12.08 18.66 12.38
N GLY A 78 -13.22 18.75 11.67
CA GLY A 78 -13.87 19.98 11.21
C GLY A 78 -14.46 20.90 12.30
N THR A 79 -14.33 20.60 13.59
CA THR A 79 -14.68 21.54 14.68
C THR A 79 -13.68 21.44 15.85
N GLY A 80 -12.53 22.11 15.72
CA GLY A 80 -11.69 22.46 16.88
C GLY A 80 -10.18 22.27 16.71
N GLY A 81 -9.53 22.99 15.78
CA GLY A 81 -8.09 22.80 15.59
C GLY A 81 -7.32 23.83 14.78
N SER A 82 -7.79 25.07 14.63
CA SER A 82 -7.07 26.15 13.91
C SER A 82 -5.78 26.65 14.62
N ARG A 83 -4.86 25.79 15.08
CA ARG A 83 -3.60 26.21 15.74
C ARG A 83 -2.33 25.37 15.50
N THR A 84 -2.33 24.35 14.64
CA THR A 84 -1.09 23.59 14.35
C THR A 84 -0.42 23.92 13.01
N HIS A 85 -1.09 24.67 12.13
CA HIS A 85 -0.55 25.07 10.81
C HIS A 85 0.20 26.43 10.81
N ARG A 86 0.59 26.96 11.98
CA ARG A 86 1.39 28.21 12.09
C ARG A 86 2.75 28.00 12.80
N ARG A 87 3.30 26.78 12.79
CA ARG A 87 4.62 26.48 13.40
C ARG A 87 5.61 25.71 12.52
N ALA A 88 5.27 25.41 11.26
CA ALA A 88 6.21 24.75 10.35
C ALA A 88 6.73 25.64 9.21
N ASP A 89 6.22 26.88 9.06
CA ASP A 89 6.74 27.90 8.12
C ASP A 89 7.60 28.96 8.83
N SER A 90 8.37 28.55 9.84
CA SER A 90 9.38 29.41 10.49
C SER A 90 10.50 28.54 11.03
N GLU A 91 11.25 27.91 10.13
CA GLU A 91 12.72 27.67 10.15
C GLU A 91 13.16 27.01 8.84
#